data_AF-A0A2R5FMK4-F1
#
_entry.id   AF-A0A2R5FMK4-F1
#
_cell.length_a   1.000
_cell.length_b   1.000
_cell.length_c   1.000
_cell.angle_alpha   90.00
_cell.angle_beta   90.00
_cell.angle_gamma   90.00
#
_symmetry.space_group_name_H-M   'P 1'
#
loop_
_entity.id
_entity.type
_entity.pdbx_description
1 polymer ?
#
loop_
_entity_poly.entity_id
_entity_poly.type
_entity_poly.pdbx_seq_one_letter_code
_entity_poly.pdbx_strand_id
1 'polypeptide(L)'
;MNADISALWDRVQGMINGFIVLLPNIVLALIVFAIFFAVARAIKRVVKRLTRDRHQARNLGLVLGRLAQGTILLIGLFVALSIVIPTFRAGDLIQLLGISGVAIGFAFRDILQNFLAGILILLTEPFQINDQIVFKDFEGTVENIETRATTIRTRTYAHSTNSRRSWRLGGSRN
;
A
#
# COMPACT_ATOMS: atom_id res chain seq x y z
N MET A 1 -13.12 39.58 42.34
CA MET A 1 -13.81 38.29 42.44
C MET A 1 -15.04 38.16 41.53
N ASN A 2 -15.77 39.23 41.18
CA ASN A 2 -16.94 39.15 40.26
C ASN A 2 -16.58 39.21 38.75
N ALA A 3 -15.40 39.74 38.41
CA ALA A 3 -14.91 39.83 37.03
C ALA A 3 -14.53 38.45 36.46
N ASP A 4 -14.05 37.53 37.30
CA ASP A 4 -13.68 36.18 36.87
C ASP A 4 -14.91 35.31 36.57
N ILE A 5 -15.98 35.48 37.35
CA ILE A 5 -17.22 34.71 37.17
C ILE A 5 -17.94 35.12 35.89
N SER A 6 -18.01 36.42 35.58
CA SER A 6 -18.61 36.91 34.32
C SER A 6 -17.83 36.47 33.08
N ALA A 7 -16.50 36.54 33.13
CA ALA A 7 -15.65 36.03 32.04
C ALA A 7 -15.83 34.52 31.80
N LEU A 8 -16.05 33.73 32.86
CA LEU A 8 -16.37 32.30 32.74
C LEU A 8 -17.73 32.07 32.08
N TRP A 9 -18.75 32.86 32.43
CA TRP A 9 -20.08 32.77 31.81
C TRP A 9 -20.06 33.13 30.33
N ASP A 10 -19.32 34.19 29.95
CA ASP A 10 -19.18 34.60 28.55
C ASP A 10 -18.48 33.53 27.71
N ARG A 11 -17.47 32.84 28.28
CA ARG A 11 -16.79 31.70 27.63
C ARG A 11 -17.75 30.53 27.42
N VAL A 12 -18.51 30.16 28.45
CA VAL A 12 -19.49 29.06 28.38
C VAL A 12 -20.59 29.38 27.36
N GLN A 13 -21.10 30.61 27.35
CA GLN A 13 -22.12 31.03 26.41
C GLN A 13 -21.61 31.05 24.96
N GLY A 14 -20.36 31.48 24.74
CA GLY A 14 -19.69 31.37 23.45
C GLY A 14 -19.55 29.93 22.96
N MET A 15 -19.24 28.99 23.85
CA MET A 15 -19.17 27.56 23.52
C MET A 15 -20.54 26.98 23.15
N ILE A 16 -21.59 27.34 23.90
CA ILE A 16 -22.97 26.88 23.64
C ILE A 16 -23.46 27.42 22.29
N ASN A 17 -23.26 28.71 22.02
CA ASN A 17 -23.67 29.32 20.76
C ASN A 17 -22.91 28.69 19.56
N GLY A 18 -21.60 28.45 19.71
CA GLY A 18 -20.81 27.75 18.71
C GLY A 18 -21.31 26.33 18.45
N PHE A 19 -21.67 25.59 19.50
CA PHE A 19 -22.22 24.24 19.38
C PHE A 19 -23.57 24.21 18.64
N ILE A 20 -24.47 25.16 18.95
CA ILE A 20 -25.77 25.27 18.28
C ILE A 20 -25.61 25.52 16.77
N VAL A 21 -24.65 26.38 16.39
CA VAL A 21 -24.35 26.64 14.97
C VAL A 21 -23.77 25.42 14.25
N LEU A 22 -23.08 24.53 14.99
CA LEU A 22 -22.51 23.29 14.44
C LEU A 22 -23.53 22.16 14.27
N LEU A 23 -24.64 22.15 15.01
CA LEU A 23 -25.68 21.11 14.92
C LEU A 23 -26.16 20.79 13.49
N PRO A 24 -26.55 21.76 12.63
CA PRO A 24 -26.96 21.46 11.27
C PRO A 24 -25.82 20.84 10.43
N ASN A 25 -24.57 21.27 10.64
CA ASN A 25 -23.40 20.71 9.98
C ASN A 25 -23.13 19.26 10.42
N ILE A 26 -23.36 18.94 11.69
CA ILE A 26 -23.24 17.56 12.21
C ILE A 26 -24.27 16.66 11.54
N VAL A 27 -25.53 17.10 11.42
CA VAL A 27 -26.57 16.33 10.72
C VAL A 27 -26.18 16.09 9.26
N LEU A 28 -25.73 17.12 8.55
CA LEU A 28 -25.26 16.99 7.17
C LEU A 28 -24.07 16.04 7.05
N ALA A 29 -23.08 16.16 7.95
CA ALA A 29 -21.91 15.30 8.00
C ALA A 29 -22.28 13.84 8.24
N LEU A 30 -23.24 13.56 9.12
CA LEU A 30 -23.74 12.21 9.36
C LEU A 30 -24.43 11.62 8.12
N ILE A 31 -25.23 12.43 7.40
CA ILE A 31 -25.86 12.01 6.15
C ILE A 31 -24.80 11.67 5.10
N VAL A 32 -23.81 12.55 4.90
CA VAL A 32 -22.71 12.33 3.96
C VAL A 32 -21.91 11.08 4.35
N PHE A 33 -21.55 10.94 5.63
CA PHE A 33 -20.85 9.76 6.12
C PHE A 33 -21.66 8.47 5.91
N ALA A 34 -22.97 8.50 6.11
CA ALA A 34 -23.85 7.37 5.86
C ALA A 34 -23.86 6.96 4.37
N ILE A 35 -23.81 7.93 3.45
CA ILE A 35 -23.66 7.67 2.01
C ILE A 35 -22.34 6.95 1.73
N PHE A 36 -21.21 7.47 2.24
CA PHE A 36 -19.91 6.83 2.08
C PHE A 36 -19.88 5.42 2.69
N PHE A 37 -20.51 5.23 3.85
CA PHE A 37 -20.64 3.92 4.49
C PHE A 37 -21.43 2.94 3.62
N ALA A 38 -22.53 3.38 3.01
CA ALA A 38 -23.33 2.58 2.10
C ALA A 38 -22.53 2.18 0.85
N VAL A 39 -21.80 3.13 0.25
CA VAL A 39 -20.92 2.91 -0.91
C VAL A 39 -19.81 1.91 -0.56
N ALA A 40 -19.13 2.09 0.57
CA ALA A 40 -18.08 1.19 1.03
C ALA A 40 -18.60 -0.25 1.20
N ARG A 41 -19.81 -0.40 1.75
CA ARG A 41 -20.48 -1.70 1.90
C ARG A 41 -20.94 -2.28 0.56
N ALA A 42 -21.31 -1.46 -0.42
CA ALA A 42 -21.63 -1.89 -1.77
C ALA A 42 -20.39 -2.42 -2.49
N ILE A 43 -19.28 -1.69 -2.45
CA ILE A 43 -18.01 -2.10 -3.08
C ILE A 43 -17.50 -3.43 -2.49
N LYS A 44 -17.53 -3.58 -1.17
CA LYS A 44 -17.18 -4.86 -0.53
C LYS A 44 -18.03 -6.03 -1.05
N ARG A 45 -19.33 -5.80 -1.24
CA ARG A 45 -20.25 -6.82 -1.78
C ARG A 45 -19.93 -7.15 -3.24
N VAL A 46 -19.64 -6.15 -4.06
CA VAL A 46 -19.25 -6.33 -5.46
C VAL A 46 -17.96 -7.14 -5.56
N VAL A 47 -16.91 -6.74 -4.84
CA VAL A 47 -15.62 -7.46 -4.83
C VAL A 47 -15.79 -8.90 -4.36
N LYS A 48 -16.59 -9.14 -3.32
CA LYS A 48 -16.88 -10.51 -2.83
C LYS A 48 -17.65 -11.34 -3.87
N ARG A 49 -18.54 -10.74 -4.65
CA ARG A 49 -19.26 -11.44 -5.74
C ARG A 49 -18.31 -11.79 -6.88
N LEU A 50 -17.49 -10.84 -7.34
CA LEU A 50 -16.56 -11.05 -8.46
C LEU A 50 -15.47 -12.08 -8.17
N THR A 51 -15.08 -12.22 -6.90
CA THR A 51 -14.01 -13.15 -6.49
C THR A 51 -14.53 -14.50 -6.01
N ARG A 52 -15.87 -14.71 -6.02
CA ARG A 52 -16.49 -15.94 -5.50
C ARG A 52 -16.21 -17.16 -6.38
N ASP A 53 -16.15 -16.98 -7.69
CA ASP A 53 -16.06 -18.08 -8.66
C ASP A 53 -14.62 -18.48 -8.99
N ARG A 54 -13.62 -17.80 -8.40
CA ARG A 54 -12.20 -18.11 -8.60
C ARG A 54 -11.51 -18.43 -7.29
N HIS A 55 -11.37 -19.73 -7.00
CA HIS A 55 -10.77 -20.25 -5.75
C HIS A 55 -9.41 -19.62 -5.39
N GLN A 56 -8.53 -19.40 -6.38
CA GLN A 56 -7.23 -18.74 -6.17
C GLN A 56 -7.31 -17.22 -5.90
N ALA A 57 -8.34 -16.54 -6.41
CA ALA A 57 -8.49 -15.09 -6.28
C ALA A 57 -9.26 -14.66 -5.02
N ARG A 58 -9.84 -15.61 -4.27
CA ARG A 58 -10.69 -15.31 -3.11
C ARG A 58 -9.95 -14.55 -2.01
N ASN A 59 -8.73 -14.97 -1.67
CA ASN A 59 -7.94 -14.30 -0.62
C ASN A 59 -7.53 -12.89 -1.04
N LEU A 60 -7.07 -12.72 -2.28
CA LEU A 60 -6.73 -11.42 -2.83
C LEU A 60 -7.95 -10.49 -2.88
N GLY A 61 -9.09 -11.00 -3.33
CA GLY A 61 -10.36 -10.26 -3.35
C GLY A 61 -10.82 -9.82 -1.97
N LEU A 62 -10.64 -10.66 -0.94
CA LEU A 62 -10.95 -10.30 0.44
C LEU A 62 -10.05 -9.16 0.96
N VAL A 63 -8.75 -9.21 0.66
CA VAL A 63 -7.81 -8.16 1.06
C VAL A 63 -8.11 -6.86 0.31
N LEU A 64 -8.21 -6.91 -1.01
CA LEU A 64 -8.52 -5.73 -1.83
C LEU A 64 -9.87 -5.11 -1.47
N GLY A 65 -10.90 -5.93 -1.22
CA GLY A 65 -12.20 -5.45 -0.80
C GLY A 65 -12.18 -4.79 0.59
N ARG A 66 -11.35 -5.27 1.52
CA ARG A 66 -11.15 -4.64 2.83
C ARG A 66 -10.37 -3.33 2.71
N LEU A 67 -9.31 -3.31 1.90
CA LEU A 67 -8.53 -2.10 1.64
C LEU A 67 -9.40 -1.03 1.00
N ALA A 68 -10.13 -1.35 -0.08
CA ALA A 68 -11.04 -0.42 -0.73
C ALA A 68 -12.12 0.11 0.23
N GLN A 69 -12.73 -0.78 1.02
CA GLN A 69 -13.71 -0.37 2.04
C GLN A 69 -13.09 0.60 3.05
N GLY A 70 -11.88 0.29 3.56
CA GLY A 70 -11.16 1.14 4.49
C GLY A 70 -10.86 2.52 3.91
N THR A 71 -10.34 2.57 2.68
CA THR A 71 -10.04 3.83 1.99
C THR A 71 -11.29 4.70 1.80
N ILE A 72 -12.42 4.12 1.38
CA ILE A 72 -13.67 4.87 1.19
C ILE A 72 -14.19 5.40 2.52
N LEU A 73 -14.11 4.61 3.60
CA LEU A 73 -14.52 5.06 4.93
C LEU A 73 -13.63 6.17 5.46
N LEU A 74 -12.31 6.09 5.24
CA LEU A 74 -11.38 7.16 5.60
C LEU A 74 -11.71 8.45 4.84
N ILE A 75 -11.90 8.38 3.52
CA ILE A 75 -12.29 9.54 2.70
C ILE A 75 -13.62 10.11 3.21
N GLY A 76 -14.62 9.26 3.43
CA GLY A 76 -15.93 9.69 3.94
C GLY A 76 -15.86 10.35 5.31
N LEU A 77 -15.02 9.84 6.21
CA LEU A 77 -14.77 10.44 7.51
C LEU A 77 -14.16 11.83 7.36
N PHE A 78 -13.18 11.99 6.48
CA PHE A 78 -12.55 13.28 6.25
C PHE A 78 -13.47 14.31 5.61
N VAL A 79 -14.28 13.90 4.63
CA VAL A 79 -15.30 14.78 4.05
C VAL A 79 -16.30 15.19 5.13
N ALA A 80 -16.77 14.27 5.97
CA ALA A 80 -17.66 14.57 7.09
C ALA A 80 -17.03 15.55 8.09
N LEU A 81 -15.76 15.36 8.45
CA LEU A 81 -15.03 16.28 9.33
C LEU A 81 -14.89 17.69 8.74
N SER A 82 -14.65 17.80 7.43
CA SER A 82 -14.55 19.10 6.75
C SER A 82 -15.87 19.88 6.74
N ILE A 83 -17.01 19.19 6.84
CA ILE A 83 -18.33 19.80 6.96
C ILE A 83 -18.56 20.31 8.39
N VAL A 84 -18.17 19.53 9.40
CA VAL A 84 -18.35 19.91 10.81
C VAL A 84 -17.39 21.02 11.21
N ILE A 85 -16.14 20.97 10.76
CA ILE A 85 -15.07 21.86 11.20
C ILE A 85 -14.63 22.76 10.03
N PRO A 86 -15.09 24.02 9.95
CA PRO A 86 -14.76 24.92 8.83
C PRO A 86 -13.28 25.26 8.71
N THR A 87 -12.53 25.12 9.81
CA THR A 87 -11.08 25.29 9.82
C THR A 87 -10.34 24.09 9.23
N PHE A 88 -10.99 22.93 9.13
CA PHE A 88 -10.41 21.72 8.57
C PHE A 88 -10.61 21.73 7.05
N ARG A 89 -9.60 22.18 6.31
CA ARG A 89 -9.68 22.37 4.86
C ARG A 89 -9.04 21.20 4.12
N ALA A 90 -9.28 21.15 2.81
CA ALA A 90 -8.59 20.19 1.93
C ALA A 90 -7.05 20.28 2.02
N GLY A 91 -6.50 21.43 2.42
CA GLY A 91 -5.05 21.59 2.65
C GLY A 91 -4.51 20.73 3.79
N ASP A 92 -5.26 20.60 4.90
CA ASP A 92 -4.84 19.80 6.05
C ASP A 92 -4.82 18.30 5.71
N LEU A 93 -5.76 17.89 4.85
CA LEU A 93 -5.78 16.56 4.26
C LEU A 93 -4.55 16.28 3.41
N ILE A 94 -4.19 17.22 2.53
CA ILE A 94 -3.01 17.09 1.68
C ILE A 94 -1.75 17.02 2.54
N GLN A 95 -1.67 17.79 3.63
CA GLN A 95 -0.54 17.71 4.55
C GLN A 95 -0.44 16.33 5.23
N LEU A 96 -1.54 15.83 5.77
CA LEU A 96 -1.58 14.52 6.43
C LEU A 96 -1.29 13.36 5.46
N LEU A 97 -1.87 13.43 4.25
CA LEU A 97 -1.61 12.47 3.18
C LEU A 97 -0.17 12.57 2.66
N GLY A 98 0.42 13.76 2.61
CA GLY A 98 1.81 13.97 2.22
C GLY A 98 2.76 13.24 3.16
N ILE A 99 2.62 13.46 4.47
CA ILE A 99 3.44 12.79 5.50
C ILE A 99 3.24 11.27 5.45
N SER A 100 1.97 10.83 5.41
CA SER A 100 1.64 9.40 5.36
C SER A 100 2.14 8.74 4.07
N GLY A 101 2.07 9.45 2.95
CA GLY A 101 2.51 8.98 1.64
C GLY A 101 4.02 8.75 1.58
N VAL A 102 4.82 9.62 2.20
CA VAL A 102 6.27 9.42 2.32
C VAL A 102 6.57 8.16 3.15
N ALA A 103 5.89 7.98 4.29
CA ALA A 103 6.09 6.80 5.14
C ALA A 103 5.72 5.50 4.41
N ILE A 104 4.59 5.49 3.69
CA ILE A 104 4.18 4.35 2.84
C ILE A 104 5.21 4.14 1.72
N GLY A 105 5.68 5.20 1.07
CA GLY A 105 6.69 5.12 0.02
C GLY A 105 7.99 4.45 0.50
N PHE A 106 8.45 4.79 1.71
CA PHE A 106 9.60 4.11 2.31
C PHE A 106 9.33 2.64 2.60
N ALA A 107 8.13 2.28 3.06
CA ALA A 107 7.76 0.89 3.29
C ALA A 107 7.71 0.06 1.99
N PHE A 108 7.38 0.68 0.86
CA PHE A 108 7.31 0.03 -0.46
C PHE A 108 8.64 0.08 -1.24
N ARG A 109 9.66 0.78 -0.73
CA ARG A 109 10.95 0.98 -1.40
C ARG A 109 11.56 -0.34 -1.86
N ASP A 110 11.64 -1.33 -0.98
CA ASP A 110 12.27 -2.62 -1.28
C ASP A 110 11.48 -3.42 -2.32
N ILE A 111 10.14 -3.35 -2.28
CA ILE A 111 9.27 -4.03 -3.24
C ILE A 111 9.48 -3.43 -4.64
N LEU A 112 9.49 -2.09 -4.74
CA LEU A 112 9.72 -1.39 -5.99
C LEU A 112 11.12 -1.63 -6.54
N GLN A 113 12.15 -1.63 -5.67
CA GLN A 113 13.52 -1.91 -6.07
C GLN A 113 13.66 -3.31 -6.69
N ASN A 114 13.08 -4.33 -6.05
CA ASN A 114 13.11 -5.70 -6.56
C ASN A 114 12.31 -5.85 -7.87
N PHE A 115 11.17 -5.16 -7.98
CA PHE A 115 10.36 -5.15 -9.20
C PHE A 115 11.10 -4.51 -10.38
N LEU A 116 11.71 -3.34 -10.16
CA LEU A 116 12.49 -2.63 -11.17
C LEU A 116 13.75 -3.42 -11.57
N ALA A 117 14.43 -4.06 -10.62
CA ALA A 117 15.56 -4.95 -10.94
C ALA A 117 15.13 -6.09 -11.86
N GLY A 118 13.98 -6.71 -11.60
CA GLY A 118 13.43 -7.74 -12.48
C GLY A 118 13.12 -7.22 -13.88
N ILE A 119 12.51 -6.04 -14.00
CA ILE A 119 12.24 -5.40 -15.31
C ILE A 119 13.55 -5.11 -16.04
N LEU A 120 14.55 -4.54 -15.36
CA LEU A 120 15.84 -4.22 -15.97
C LEU A 120 16.55 -5.47 -16.49
N ILE A 121 16.56 -6.56 -15.72
CA ILE A 121 17.15 -7.83 -16.18
C ILE A 121 16.48 -8.32 -17.48
N LEU A 122 15.16 -8.21 -17.58
CA LEU A 122 14.42 -8.61 -18.78
C LEU A 122 14.67 -7.67 -19.97
N LEU A 123 14.88 -6.38 -19.73
CA LEU A 123 15.09 -5.39 -20.78
C LEU A 123 16.55 -5.33 -21.27
N THR A 124 17.51 -5.42 -20.35
CA THR A 124 18.92 -5.30 -20.70
C THR A 124 19.50 -6.62 -21.20
N GLU A 125 18.75 -7.73 -21.09
CA GLU A 125 19.22 -9.10 -21.36
C GLU A 125 20.71 -9.25 -21.06
N PRO A 126 21.14 -8.97 -19.82
CA PRO A 126 22.54 -8.65 -19.53
C PRO A 126 23.50 -9.82 -19.82
N PHE A 127 22.94 -11.01 -20.05
CA PHE A 127 23.63 -12.22 -20.48
C PHE A 127 22.68 -13.00 -21.39
N GLN A 128 23.16 -13.47 -22.54
CA GLN A 128 22.42 -14.35 -23.42
C GLN A 128 22.72 -15.81 -23.12
N ILE A 129 21.85 -16.72 -23.59
CA ILE A 129 22.16 -18.15 -23.56
C ILE A 129 23.46 -18.36 -24.36
N ASN A 130 24.42 -19.08 -23.77
CA ASN A 130 25.79 -19.29 -24.21
C ASN A 130 26.83 -18.22 -23.83
N ASP A 131 26.48 -17.17 -23.08
CA ASP A 131 27.50 -16.26 -22.53
C ASP A 131 28.30 -16.92 -21.41
N GLN A 132 29.62 -16.68 -21.41
CA GLN A 132 30.51 -17.04 -20.31
C GLN A 132 30.45 -15.92 -19.26
N ILE A 133 29.96 -16.25 -18.06
CA ILE A 133 29.82 -15.28 -16.97
C ILE A 133 30.52 -15.75 -15.71
N VAL A 134 31.06 -14.79 -14.95
CA VAL A 134 31.61 -15.00 -13.61
C VAL A 134 30.64 -14.41 -12.61
N PHE A 135 30.11 -15.25 -11.72
CA PHE A 135 29.21 -14.82 -10.65
C PHE A 135 29.72 -15.31 -9.29
N LYS A 136 30.16 -14.36 -8.45
CA LYS A 136 30.91 -14.63 -7.22
C LYS A 136 32.13 -15.53 -7.49
N ASP A 137 32.20 -16.70 -6.87
CA ASP A 137 33.32 -17.64 -7.00
C ASP A 137 33.11 -18.70 -8.10
N PHE A 138 32.07 -18.55 -8.92
CA PHE A 138 31.71 -19.52 -9.96
C PHE A 138 31.88 -18.93 -11.36
N GLU A 139 32.57 -19.67 -12.23
CA GLU A 139 32.71 -19.37 -13.66
C GLU A 139 32.01 -20.45 -14.49
N GLY A 140 31.15 -20.05 -15.42
CA GLY A 140 30.49 -21.00 -16.31
C GLY A 140 29.71 -20.35 -17.44
N THR A 141 29.15 -21.20 -18.30
CA THR A 141 28.36 -20.77 -19.45
C THR A 141 26.86 -20.79 -19.10
N VAL A 142 26.12 -19.74 -19.46
CA VAL A 142 24.67 -19.65 -19.24
C VAL A 142 23.95 -20.67 -20.14
N GLU A 143 23.15 -21.55 -19.52
CA GLU A 143 22.41 -22.60 -20.23
C GLU A 143 20.92 -22.26 -20.40
N ASN A 144 20.31 -21.60 -19.40
CA ASN A 144 18.91 -21.19 -19.44
C ASN A 144 18.61 -20.02 -18.50
N ILE A 145 17.66 -19.15 -18.87
CA ILE A 145 17.23 -17.96 -18.13
C ILE A 145 15.72 -18.06 -17.84
N GLU A 146 15.34 -18.11 -16.56
CA GLU A 146 13.95 -18.10 -16.10
C GLU A 146 13.64 -16.80 -15.32
N THR A 147 12.36 -16.42 -15.21
CA THR A 147 11.89 -15.21 -14.46
C THR A 147 12.42 -15.05 -13.03
N ARG A 148 12.93 -16.11 -12.40
CA ARG A 148 13.45 -16.06 -11.02
C ARG A 148 14.82 -16.73 -10.82
N ALA A 149 15.45 -17.27 -11.87
CA ALA A 149 16.71 -17.99 -11.75
C ALA A 149 17.43 -18.13 -13.10
N THR A 150 18.76 -18.14 -13.08
CA THR A 150 19.61 -18.46 -14.25
C THR A 150 20.38 -19.74 -13.97
N THR A 151 20.39 -20.68 -14.93
CA THR A 151 21.14 -21.93 -14.83
C THR A 151 22.49 -21.76 -15.52
N ILE A 152 23.57 -22.05 -14.80
CA ILE A 152 24.95 -21.89 -15.28
C ILE A 152 25.63 -23.27 -15.27
N ARG A 153 26.30 -23.62 -16.38
CA ARG A 153 27.14 -24.80 -16.50
C ARG A 153 28.60 -24.45 -16.20
N THR A 154 29.04 -24.75 -14.99
CA THR A 154 30.43 -24.55 -14.55
C THR A 154 31.36 -25.56 -15.21
N ARG A 155 32.44 -25.11 -15.86
CA ARG A 155 33.59 -25.97 -16.19
C ARG A 155 34.50 -26.00 -14.96
N THR A 156 34.11 -26.75 -13.94
CA THR A 156 35.06 -27.07 -12.88
C THR A 156 36.13 -27.95 -13.50
N TYR A 157 37.36 -27.43 -13.63
CA TYR A 157 38.55 -28.26 -13.74
C TYR A 157 38.65 -29.06 -12.44
N ALA A 158 37.97 -30.19 -12.41
CA ALA A 158 37.84 -31.01 -11.22
C ALA A 158 39.17 -31.69 -10.92
N HIS A 159 39.65 -31.55 -9.69
CA HIS A 159 40.10 -32.77 -9.03
C HIS A 159 38.86 -33.49 -8.51
N SER A 160 38.39 -34.42 -9.35
CA SER A 160 37.40 -35.47 -9.13
C SER A 160 35.91 -35.08 -9.03
N THR A 161 35.09 -35.93 -9.69
CA THR A 161 33.63 -36.06 -9.66
C THR A 161 32.77 -35.04 -10.42
N ASN A 162 32.52 -35.39 -11.68
CA ASN A 162 31.39 -34.97 -12.51
C ASN A 162 30.07 -35.16 -11.73
N SER A 163 29.58 -34.12 -11.07
CA SER A 163 28.25 -34.09 -10.48
C SER A 163 27.44 -32.96 -11.12
N ARG A 164 26.43 -33.32 -11.90
CA ARG A 164 25.37 -32.41 -12.37
C ARG A 164 24.64 -31.87 -11.14
N ARG A 165 25.07 -30.74 -10.58
CA ARG A 165 24.31 -30.01 -9.56
C ARG A 165 23.61 -28.83 -10.23
N SER A 166 22.30 -28.97 -10.39
CA SER A 166 21.41 -27.88 -10.76
C SER A 166 21.30 -26.92 -9.57
N TRP A 167 21.87 -25.73 -9.68
CA TRP A 167 21.71 -24.70 -8.65
C TRP A 167 20.62 -23.71 -9.05
N ARG A 168 19.54 -23.65 -8.26
CA ARG A 168 18.53 -22.59 -8.36
C ARG A 168 19.05 -21.36 -7.62
N LEU A 169 19.46 -20.35 -8.37
CA LEU A 169 19.70 -19.01 -7.83
C LEU A 169 18.36 -18.39 -7.47
N GLY A 170 17.87 -18.68 -6.26
CA GLY A 170 16.56 -18.21 -5.80
C GLY A 170 16.26 -18.65 -4.38
N GLY A 171 16.98 -18.08 -3.41
CA GLY A 171 16.75 -18.35 -2.00
C GLY A 171 17.74 -17.65 -1.10
N SER A 172 17.48 -16.38 -0.77
CA SER A 172 18.07 -15.75 0.41
C SER A 172 17.52 -16.46 1.65
N ARG A 173 18.36 -17.26 2.31
CA ARG A 173 18.12 -17.65 3.70
C ARG A 173 18.60 -16.48 4.57
N ASN A 174 17.65 -15.90 5.31
CA ASN A 174 17.74 -14.92 6.39
C ASN A 174 18.84 -13.86 6.29
#